data_AF-A0A847EQX3-F1
#
_entry.id   AF-A0A847EQX3-F1
#
_cell.length_a   1.000
_cell.length_b   1.000
_cell.length_c   1.000
_cell.angle_alpha   90.00
_cell.angle_beta   90.00
_cell.angle_gamma   90.00
#
_symmetry.space_group_name_H-M   'P 1'
#
loop_
_entity.id
_entity.type
_entity.pdbx_description
1 polymer ?
#
loop_
_entity_poly.entity_id
_entity_poly.type
_entity_poly.pdbx_seq_one_letter_code
_entity_poly.pdbx_strand_id
1 'polypeptide(L)'
;GGTPAVLRLYDEVESKRNYSTGDGQNVVLVLDEGDGAIVDATMGIVDEEAGAVGAERLDDALVGQWVSHRNDVSALERLITGGLVVDTMEISGPWSTLVGIYDATVAAIGGVEGTLAVSAHCSHSYLDGACLYFTFAGQPATREDGSPDPEATDAYHRAVWDAGTRAVLEHGGSLSHHHGVGLNRSRFVGDALGGALEVFASVKDALDPQGILNPGKLGLASRFGPPQLP
;
A
#
# COMPACT_ATOMS: atom_id res chain seq x y z
N GLY A 1 -4.99 -9.68 23.58
CA GLY A 1 -5.00 -8.51 22.69
C GLY A 1 -6.43 -8.13 22.41
N GLY A 2 -6.73 -6.83 22.36
CA GLY A 2 -8.02 -6.34 21.88
C GLY A 2 -8.13 -6.50 20.37
N THR A 3 -9.33 -6.72 19.85
CA THR A 3 -9.62 -6.80 18.42
C THR A 3 -10.60 -5.70 18.03
N PRO A 4 -10.19 -4.42 18.12
CA PRO A 4 -11.06 -3.30 17.78
C PRO A 4 -11.47 -3.36 16.30
N ALA A 5 -12.64 -2.82 15.96
CA ALA A 5 -13.11 -2.76 14.59
C ALA A 5 -12.12 -2.10 13.61
N VAL A 6 -11.34 -1.12 14.07
CA VAL A 6 -10.27 -0.45 13.31
C VAL A 6 -9.04 -0.26 14.19
N LEU A 7 -7.88 -0.61 13.65
CA LEU A 7 -6.56 -0.25 14.17
C LEU A 7 -5.66 0.13 12.99
N ARG A 8 -5.11 1.34 13.02
CA ARG A 8 -4.21 1.84 11.97
C ARG A 8 -3.01 2.56 12.56
N LEU A 9 -1.81 2.18 12.16
CA LEU A 9 -0.57 2.85 12.58
C LEU A 9 0.01 3.64 11.42
N TYR A 10 0.09 4.95 11.58
CA TYR A 10 0.64 5.88 10.60
C TYR A 10 2.12 6.12 10.85
N ASP A 11 2.94 6.16 9.80
CA ASP A 11 4.32 6.63 9.93
C ASP A 11 4.38 8.13 10.24
N GLU A 12 5.59 8.65 10.45
CA GLU A 12 5.81 10.06 10.80
C GLU A 12 5.25 11.02 9.74
N VAL A 13 5.42 10.70 8.45
CA VAL A 13 4.99 11.57 7.35
C VAL A 13 3.46 11.67 7.33
N GLU A 14 2.76 10.55 7.44
CA GLU A 14 1.29 10.54 7.47
C GLU A 14 0.74 11.10 8.78
N SER A 15 1.42 10.84 9.91
CA SER A 15 1.04 11.35 11.22
C SER A 15 1.07 12.87 11.26
N LYS A 16 2.18 13.45 10.79
CA LYS A 16 2.35 14.90 10.68
C LYS A 16 1.34 15.52 9.73
N ARG A 17 1.13 14.91 8.57
CA ARG A 17 0.20 15.40 7.54
C ARG A 17 -1.26 15.36 7.99
N ASN A 18 -1.68 14.28 8.64
CA ASN A 18 -3.10 14.03 8.94
C ASN A 18 -3.50 14.54 10.32
N TYR A 19 -2.58 14.56 11.29
CA TYR A 19 -2.89 14.88 12.69
C TYR A 19 -2.04 16.02 13.25
N SER A 20 -1.23 16.68 12.40
CA SER A 20 -0.38 17.82 12.79
C SER A 20 0.55 17.50 13.97
N THR A 21 1.03 16.26 14.03
CA THR A 21 2.03 15.85 15.02
C THR A 21 3.36 16.57 14.79
N GLY A 22 4.21 16.57 15.82
CA GLY A 22 5.61 16.98 15.66
C GLY A 22 6.42 15.96 14.86
N ASP A 23 7.70 16.29 14.65
CA ASP A 23 8.67 15.35 14.06
C ASP A 23 8.93 14.19 15.04
N GLY A 24 9.23 13.01 14.50
CA GLY A 24 9.51 11.78 15.24
C GLY A 24 8.31 11.15 15.95
N GLN A 25 7.08 11.50 15.56
CA GLN A 25 5.86 10.96 16.15
C GLN A 25 5.05 10.12 15.16
N ASN A 26 4.62 8.93 15.61
CA ASN A 26 3.72 8.04 14.90
C ASN A 26 2.37 7.99 15.63
N VAL A 27 1.27 7.95 14.88
CA VAL A 27 -0.08 7.88 15.44
C VAL A 27 -0.67 6.49 15.21
N VAL A 28 -1.10 5.83 16.28
CA VAL A 28 -2.02 4.70 16.21
C VAL A 28 -3.45 5.19 16.41
N LEU A 29 -4.28 5.02 15.40
CA LEU A 29 -5.70 5.28 15.45
C LEU A 29 -6.45 4.00 15.76
N VAL A 30 -7.30 4.05 16.78
CA VAL A 30 -8.14 2.93 17.20
C VAL A 30 -9.59 3.39 17.26
N LEU A 31 -10.49 2.59 16.68
CA LEU A 31 -11.93 2.77 16.75
C LEU A 31 -12.58 1.40 16.95
N ASP A 32 -13.53 1.32 17.86
CA ASP A 32 -14.36 0.14 18.05
C ASP A 32 -15.84 0.53 18.09
N GLU A 33 -16.70 -0.41 17.74
CA GLU A 33 -18.15 -0.19 17.66
C GLU A 33 -18.91 -1.45 18.08
N GLY A 34 -20.05 -1.27 18.75
CA GLY A 34 -20.90 -2.37 19.20
C GLY A 34 -21.48 -2.17 20.58
N ASP A 35 -21.63 -3.28 21.32
CA ASP A 35 -22.11 -3.26 22.70
C ASP A 35 -21.08 -2.56 23.61
N GLY A 36 -21.55 -1.65 24.46
CA GLY A 36 -20.67 -0.83 25.31
C GLY A 36 -19.77 -1.65 26.21
N ALA A 37 -20.23 -2.79 26.75
CA ALA A 37 -19.40 -3.62 27.62
C ALA A 37 -18.24 -4.28 26.85
N ILE A 38 -18.44 -4.58 25.56
CA ILE A 38 -17.39 -5.12 24.69
C ILE A 38 -16.40 -4.01 24.35
N VAL A 39 -16.90 -2.84 23.94
CA VAL A 39 -16.07 -1.69 23.57
C VAL A 39 -15.20 -1.25 24.75
N ASP A 40 -15.77 -1.11 25.95
CA ASP A 40 -15.03 -0.72 27.16
C ASP A 40 -13.90 -1.72 27.48
N ALA A 41 -14.18 -3.03 27.35
CA ALA A 41 -13.18 -4.08 27.56
C ALA A 41 -12.07 -4.04 26.49
N THR A 42 -12.42 -3.88 25.22
CA THR A 42 -11.45 -3.78 24.12
C THR A 42 -10.57 -2.55 24.29
N MET A 43 -11.16 -1.37 24.56
CA MET A 43 -10.42 -0.13 24.75
C MET A 43 -9.52 -0.18 25.99
N GLY A 44 -9.98 -0.81 27.08
CA GLY A 44 -9.14 -1.02 28.26
C GLY A 44 -7.87 -1.84 27.97
N ILE A 45 -7.98 -2.88 27.14
CA ILE A 45 -6.80 -3.65 26.68
C ILE A 45 -5.90 -2.78 25.80
N VAL A 46 -6.48 -2.00 24.88
CA VAL A 46 -5.71 -1.10 24.01
C VAL A 46 -4.93 -0.07 24.82
N ASP A 47 -5.55 0.56 25.82
CA ASP A 47 -4.90 1.55 26.68
C ASP A 47 -3.77 0.92 27.51
N GLU A 48 -3.95 -0.31 28.03
CA GLU A 48 -2.91 -1.04 28.76
C GLU A 48 -1.68 -1.32 27.88
N GLU A 49 -1.90 -1.90 26.69
CA GLU A 49 -0.82 -2.27 25.76
C GLU A 49 -0.11 -1.02 25.19
N ALA A 50 -0.87 0.03 24.86
CA ALA A 50 -0.31 1.30 24.39
C ALA A 50 0.51 2.00 25.50
N GLY A 51 0.01 2.01 26.74
CA GLY A 51 0.72 2.55 27.89
C GLY A 51 2.02 1.80 28.20
N ALA A 52 2.03 0.48 28.03
CA ALA A 52 3.21 -0.36 28.25
C ALA A 52 4.39 -0.02 27.31
N VAL A 53 4.11 0.50 26.11
CA VAL A 53 5.14 0.99 25.16
C VAL A 53 5.37 2.50 25.24
N GLY A 54 4.76 3.19 26.22
CA GLY A 54 4.93 4.62 26.44
C GLY A 54 4.18 5.51 25.45
N ALA A 55 3.14 5.00 24.79
CA ALA A 55 2.29 5.82 23.94
C ALA A 55 1.48 6.83 24.77
N GLU A 56 1.30 8.03 24.24
CA GLU A 56 0.47 9.07 24.83
C GLU A 56 -0.92 9.06 24.18
N ARG A 57 -1.97 9.13 24.99
CA ARG A 57 -3.34 9.24 24.48
C ARG A 57 -3.60 10.65 23.95
N LEU A 58 -3.99 10.73 22.68
CA LEU A 58 -4.40 11.97 22.01
C LEU A 58 -5.92 12.20 22.14
N ASP A 59 -6.39 13.36 21.67
CA ASP A 59 -7.81 13.72 21.67
C ASP A 59 -8.63 12.76 20.76
N ASP A 60 -9.69 12.18 21.32
CA ASP A 60 -10.63 11.29 20.61
C ASP A 60 -11.27 11.97 19.38
N ALA A 61 -11.32 13.31 19.34
CA ALA A 61 -11.80 14.07 18.18
C ALA A 61 -11.04 13.74 16.88
N LEU A 62 -9.78 13.30 16.97
CA LEU A 62 -8.98 12.87 15.82
C LEU A 62 -9.55 11.61 15.14
N VAL A 63 -10.23 10.75 15.90
CA VAL A 63 -10.97 9.60 15.34
C VAL A 63 -12.15 10.09 14.51
N GLY A 64 -12.89 11.07 15.02
CA GLY A 64 -13.99 11.72 14.29
C GLY A 64 -13.53 12.36 12.99
N GLN A 65 -12.41 13.09 13.02
CA GLN A 65 -11.77 13.64 11.83
C GLN A 65 -11.41 12.54 10.82
N TRP A 66 -10.83 11.42 11.27
CA TRP A 66 -10.49 10.33 10.38
C TRP A 66 -11.73 9.71 9.72
N VAL A 67 -12.80 9.46 10.48
CA VAL A 67 -14.05 8.89 9.94
C VAL A 67 -14.65 9.80 8.86
N SER A 68 -14.60 11.13 9.03
CA SER A 68 -15.15 12.06 8.04
C SER A 68 -14.28 12.20 6.77
N HIS A 69 -12.97 12.01 6.87
CA HIS A 69 -12.03 12.26 5.76
C HIS A 69 -11.52 11.00 5.06
N ARG A 70 -11.69 9.79 5.62
CA ARG A 70 -11.14 8.53 5.06
C ARG A 70 -11.55 8.22 3.61
N ASN A 71 -12.62 8.84 3.10
CA ASN A 71 -13.10 8.69 1.73
C ASN A 71 -12.92 9.96 0.88
N ASP A 72 -12.25 10.99 1.40
CA ASP A 72 -11.95 12.23 0.67
C ASP A 72 -10.67 12.07 -0.16
N VAL A 73 -10.81 12.15 -1.49
CA VAL A 73 -9.71 12.04 -2.45
C VAL A 73 -9.36 13.37 -3.13
N SER A 74 -9.94 14.49 -2.67
CA SER A 74 -9.76 15.81 -3.29
C SER A 74 -8.31 16.29 -3.26
N ALA A 75 -7.55 15.93 -2.22
CA ALA A 75 -6.13 16.25 -2.12
C ALA A 75 -5.33 15.54 -3.22
N LEU A 76 -5.64 14.27 -3.47
CA LEU A 76 -5.01 13.48 -4.52
C LEU A 76 -5.31 14.07 -5.91
N GLU A 77 -6.56 14.44 -6.16
CA GLU A 77 -6.98 15.06 -7.42
C GLU A 77 -6.21 16.37 -7.71
N ARG A 78 -5.99 17.20 -6.68
CA ARG A 78 -5.19 18.43 -6.81
C ARG A 78 -3.73 18.14 -7.16
N LEU A 79 -3.12 17.13 -6.55
CA LEU A 79 -1.74 16.74 -6.85
C LEU A 79 -1.62 16.24 -8.30
N ILE A 80 -2.53 15.37 -8.73
CA ILE A 80 -2.54 14.82 -10.10
C ILE A 80 -2.76 15.92 -11.13
N THR A 81 -3.72 16.83 -10.88
CA THR A 81 -3.98 17.98 -11.76
C THR A 81 -2.78 18.93 -11.82
N GLY A 82 -1.99 18.98 -10.74
CA GLY A 82 -0.72 19.71 -10.66
C GLY A 82 0.44 19.07 -11.41
N GLY A 83 0.23 17.94 -12.10
CA GLY A 83 1.23 17.25 -12.89
C GLY A 83 2.08 16.24 -12.11
N LEU A 84 1.69 15.92 -10.86
CA LEU A 84 2.35 14.87 -10.08
C LEU A 84 1.78 13.49 -10.41
N VAL A 85 2.65 12.49 -10.41
CA VAL A 85 2.25 11.09 -10.37
C VAL A 85 2.12 10.70 -8.92
N VAL A 86 0.91 10.28 -8.52
CA VAL A 86 0.62 9.81 -7.17
C VAL A 86 -0.12 8.48 -7.27
N ASP A 87 0.36 7.49 -6.55
CA ASP A 87 -0.22 6.15 -6.54
C ASP A 87 0.06 5.46 -5.20
N THR A 88 -0.55 4.29 -5.01
CA THR A 88 -0.48 3.54 -3.76
C THR A 88 -0.14 2.08 -4.01
N MET A 89 0.65 1.51 -3.10
CA MET A 89 1.07 0.12 -3.14
C MET A 89 0.75 -0.52 -1.80
N GLU A 90 0.18 -1.71 -1.81
CA GLU A 90 -0.26 -2.40 -0.60
C GLU A 90 0.18 -3.85 -0.64
N ILE A 91 0.64 -4.33 0.51
CA ILE A 91 1.23 -5.65 0.69
C ILE A 91 0.82 -6.19 2.05
N SER A 92 0.97 -7.50 2.23
CA SER A 92 0.99 -8.14 3.55
C SER A 92 2.37 -8.71 3.81
N GLY A 93 2.77 -8.78 5.07
CA GLY A 93 4.03 -9.39 5.48
C GLY A 93 3.94 -9.91 6.91
N PRO A 94 4.76 -10.92 7.26
CA PRO A 94 4.78 -11.44 8.62
C PRO A 94 5.39 -10.42 9.58
N TRP A 95 4.98 -10.44 10.85
CA TRP A 95 5.49 -9.51 11.87
C TRP A 95 7.02 -9.50 11.97
N SER A 96 7.65 -10.66 11.75
CA SER A 96 9.11 -10.84 11.83
C SER A 96 9.90 -10.07 10.77
N THR A 97 9.29 -9.72 9.64
CA THR A 97 9.97 -8.98 8.54
C THR A 97 9.31 -7.65 8.21
N LEU A 98 8.15 -7.34 8.78
CA LEU A 98 7.33 -6.18 8.42
C LEU A 98 8.10 -4.85 8.47
N VAL A 99 8.90 -4.63 9.52
CA VAL A 99 9.73 -3.42 9.65
C VAL A 99 10.79 -3.36 8.53
N GLY A 100 11.45 -4.47 8.25
CA GLY A 100 12.43 -4.56 7.16
C GLY A 100 11.81 -4.33 5.78
N ILE A 101 10.58 -4.81 5.56
CA ILE A 101 9.81 -4.52 4.34
C ILE A 101 9.52 -3.02 4.24
N TYR A 102 9.04 -2.39 5.32
CA TYR A 102 8.78 -0.94 5.35
C TYR A 102 10.05 -0.14 5.00
N ASP A 103 11.15 -0.35 5.71
CA ASP A 103 12.39 0.40 5.54
C ASP A 103 12.94 0.23 4.12
N ALA A 104 13.01 -1.00 3.62
CA ALA A 104 13.54 -1.30 2.29
C ALA A 104 12.66 -0.72 1.18
N THR A 105 11.35 -0.82 1.29
CA THR A 105 10.42 -0.30 0.26
C THR A 105 10.39 1.22 0.24
N VAL A 106 10.39 1.88 1.41
CA VAL A 106 10.51 3.35 1.51
C VAL A 106 11.82 3.83 0.88
N ALA A 107 12.94 3.21 1.22
CA ALA A 107 14.24 3.56 0.65
C ALA A 107 14.30 3.31 -0.87
N ALA A 108 13.78 2.17 -1.34
CA ALA A 108 13.79 1.82 -2.76
C ALA A 108 12.94 2.77 -3.61
N ILE A 109 11.71 3.07 -3.17
CA ILE A 109 10.84 4.04 -3.86
C ILE A 109 11.44 5.44 -3.80
N GLY A 110 11.87 5.90 -2.62
CA GLY A 110 12.49 7.21 -2.45
C GLY A 110 13.79 7.41 -3.25
N GLY A 111 14.48 6.33 -3.59
CA GLY A 111 15.69 6.35 -4.43
C GLY A 111 15.43 6.48 -5.92
N VAL A 112 14.18 6.36 -6.39
CA VAL A 112 13.85 6.57 -7.81
C VAL A 112 13.85 8.05 -8.14
N GLU A 113 14.59 8.44 -9.18
CA GLU A 113 14.66 9.83 -9.66
C GLU A 113 13.26 10.40 -9.93
N GLY A 114 13.00 11.61 -9.44
CA GLY A 114 11.70 12.27 -9.53
C GLY A 114 10.75 11.99 -8.37
N THR A 115 11.06 11.04 -7.48
CA THR A 115 10.25 10.80 -6.27
C THR A 115 10.40 11.95 -5.29
N LEU A 116 9.27 12.53 -4.87
CA LEU A 116 9.22 13.65 -3.93
C LEU A 116 8.90 13.21 -2.51
N ALA A 117 8.06 12.18 -2.38
CA ALA A 117 7.64 11.67 -1.08
C ALA A 117 7.21 10.21 -1.20
N VAL A 118 7.48 9.46 -0.13
CA VAL A 118 6.94 8.14 0.13
C VAL A 118 6.56 8.09 1.61
N SER A 119 5.40 7.51 1.91
CA SER A 119 4.92 7.27 3.26
C SER A 119 4.17 5.96 3.31
N ALA A 120 3.94 5.42 4.50
CA ALA A 120 3.09 4.26 4.68
C ALA A 120 2.31 4.28 5.99
N HIS A 121 1.29 3.44 6.05
CA HIS A 121 0.63 3.07 7.29
C HIS A 121 0.34 1.56 7.33
N CYS A 122 0.29 1.01 8.52
CA CYS A 122 -0.27 -0.31 8.76
C CYS A 122 -1.80 -0.21 8.74
N SER A 123 -2.45 -0.81 7.76
CA SER A 123 -3.90 -0.66 7.53
C SER A 123 -4.75 -1.75 8.20
N HIS A 124 -4.16 -2.94 8.40
CA HIS A 124 -4.78 -4.12 8.99
C HIS A 124 -3.73 -4.90 9.77
N SER A 125 -4.16 -5.61 10.81
CA SER A 125 -3.32 -6.46 11.64
C SER A 125 -3.95 -7.84 11.78
N TYR A 126 -3.10 -8.87 11.75
CA TYR A 126 -3.46 -10.27 11.87
C TYR A 126 -2.59 -10.93 12.94
N LEU A 127 -2.88 -12.19 13.26
CA LEU A 127 -2.12 -12.94 14.27
C LEU A 127 -0.64 -13.11 13.89
N ASP A 128 -0.36 -13.31 12.60
CA ASP A 128 0.96 -13.64 12.07
C ASP A 128 1.59 -12.54 11.20
N GLY A 129 0.86 -11.45 10.92
CA GLY A 129 1.38 -10.34 10.12
C GLY A 129 0.45 -9.14 10.04
N ALA A 130 0.75 -8.24 9.11
CA ALA A 130 0.00 -7.02 8.91
C ALA A 130 0.01 -6.60 7.44
N CYS A 131 -0.87 -5.64 7.10
CA CYS A 131 -0.85 -4.99 5.79
C CYS A 131 -0.16 -3.63 5.89
N LEU A 132 0.90 -3.42 5.10
CA LEU A 132 1.48 -2.10 4.86
C LEU A 132 0.86 -1.49 3.61
N TYR A 133 0.48 -0.23 3.71
CA TYR A 133 -0.12 0.56 2.64
C TYR A 133 0.76 1.79 2.39
N PHE A 134 1.53 1.74 1.31
CA PHE A 134 2.43 2.80 0.88
C PHE A 134 1.70 3.79 -0.03
N THR A 135 2.00 5.07 0.15
CA THR A 135 1.63 6.16 -0.76
C THR A 135 2.91 6.80 -1.26
N PHE A 136 3.01 7.06 -2.56
CA PHE A 136 4.15 7.75 -3.13
C PHE A 136 3.70 8.83 -4.11
N ALA A 137 4.50 9.90 -4.19
CA ALA A 137 4.29 11.01 -5.10
C ALA A 137 5.62 11.40 -5.75
N GLY A 138 5.59 11.70 -7.05
CA GLY A 138 6.75 12.21 -7.76
C GLY A 138 6.39 13.11 -8.93
N GLN A 139 7.42 13.81 -9.42
CA GLN A 139 7.36 14.72 -10.54
C GLN A 139 8.27 14.18 -11.65
N PRO A 140 7.70 13.49 -12.66
CA PRO A 140 8.44 13.13 -13.86
C PRO A 140 8.90 14.36 -14.63
N ALA A 141 9.87 14.16 -15.53
CA ALA A 141 10.31 15.20 -16.46
C ALA A 141 9.15 15.72 -17.31
N THR A 142 9.15 17.03 -17.56
CA THR A 142 8.19 17.71 -18.41
C THR A 142 8.80 18.00 -19.79
N ARG A 143 7.95 18.26 -20.78
CA ARG A 143 8.40 18.82 -22.06
C ARG A 143 8.95 20.24 -21.89
N GLU A 144 9.58 20.77 -22.94
CA GLU A 144 10.12 22.15 -22.96
C GLU A 144 9.04 23.22 -22.69
N ASP A 145 7.77 22.95 -23.08
CA ASP A 145 6.63 23.84 -22.84
C ASP A 145 6.03 23.71 -21.44
N GLY A 146 6.61 22.88 -20.57
CA GLY A 146 6.16 22.61 -19.21
C GLY A 146 5.00 21.62 -19.11
N SER A 147 4.50 21.06 -20.23
CA SER A 147 3.46 20.04 -20.21
C SER A 147 4.00 18.67 -19.76
N PRO A 148 3.17 17.80 -19.14
CA PRO A 148 3.58 16.45 -18.81
C PRO A 148 4.04 15.67 -20.04
N ASP A 149 5.19 15.01 -19.93
CA ASP A 149 5.66 14.06 -20.92
C ASP A 149 5.13 12.65 -20.57
N PRO A 150 4.23 12.05 -21.37
CA PRO A 150 3.69 10.72 -21.12
C PRO A 150 4.77 9.65 -21.06
N GLU A 151 5.83 9.74 -21.85
CA GLU A 151 6.89 8.72 -21.85
C GLU A 151 7.69 8.77 -20.55
N ALA A 152 8.03 9.98 -20.08
CA ALA A 152 8.68 10.18 -18.79
C ALA A 152 7.77 9.79 -17.62
N THR A 153 6.47 10.08 -17.73
CA THR A 153 5.45 9.73 -16.73
C THR A 153 5.35 8.22 -16.55
N ASP A 154 5.20 7.50 -17.66
CA ASP A 154 5.11 6.05 -17.67
C ASP A 154 6.43 5.40 -17.22
N ALA A 155 7.57 5.95 -17.66
CA ALA A 155 8.88 5.47 -17.23
C ALA A 155 9.10 5.61 -15.71
N TYR A 156 8.73 6.77 -15.14
CA TYR A 156 8.77 7.00 -13.70
C TYR A 156 7.84 6.03 -12.96
N HIS A 157 6.58 5.91 -13.39
CA HIS A 157 5.61 5.02 -12.76
C HIS A 157 6.09 3.57 -12.74
N ARG A 158 6.60 3.07 -13.88
CA ARG A 158 7.20 1.74 -13.97
C ARG A 158 8.40 1.59 -13.05
N ALA A 159 9.31 2.55 -13.01
CA ALA A 159 10.51 2.50 -12.17
C ALA A 159 10.17 2.44 -10.67
N VAL A 160 9.19 3.22 -10.21
CA VAL A 160 8.73 3.19 -8.81
C VAL A 160 8.09 1.85 -8.47
N TRP A 161 7.20 1.34 -9.33
CA TRP A 161 6.57 0.04 -9.11
C TRP A 161 7.59 -1.10 -9.13
N ASP A 162 8.59 -1.04 -10.00
CA ASP A 162 9.70 -1.98 -10.08
C ASP A 162 10.55 -1.97 -8.81
N ALA A 163 10.96 -0.80 -8.34
CA ALA A 163 11.79 -0.65 -7.14
C ALA A 163 11.03 -1.12 -5.89
N GLY A 164 9.80 -0.64 -5.68
CA GLY A 164 9.00 -1.00 -4.51
C GLY A 164 8.61 -2.48 -4.49
N THR A 165 8.12 -3.03 -5.60
CA THR A 165 7.66 -4.43 -5.64
C THR A 165 8.81 -5.41 -5.44
N ARG A 166 9.98 -5.17 -6.04
CA ARG A 166 11.15 -6.04 -5.83
C ARG A 166 11.63 -5.98 -4.38
N ALA A 167 11.73 -4.78 -3.80
CA ALA A 167 12.08 -4.62 -2.39
C ALA A 167 11.13 -5.39 -1.45
N VAL A 168 9.82 -5.33 -1.70
CA VAL A 168 8.82 -6.10 -0.95
C VAL A 168 9.09 -7.61 -1.06
N LEU A 169 9.20 -8.13 -2.28
CA LEU A 169 9.33 -9.57 -2.51
C LEU A 169 10.66 -10.12 -1.94
N GLU A 170 11.75 -9.37 -2.08
CA GLU A 170 13.07 -9.72 -1.53
C GLU A 170 13.07 -9.79 0.01
N HIS A 171 12.21 -9.02 0.68
CA HIS A 171 12.07 -8.99 2.14
C HIS A 171 10.92 -9.88 2.66
N GLY A 172 10.34 -10.71 1.79
CA GLY A 172 9.32 -11.70 2.16
C GLY A 172 7.90 -11.15 2.29
N GLY A 173 7.61 -9.99 1.70
CA GLY A 173 6.25 -9.46 1.57
C GLY A 173 5.49 -10.11 0.41
N SER A 174 4.16 -10.08 0.48
CA SER A 174 3.27 -10.54 -0.60
C SER A 174 3.21 -9.53 -1.75
N LEU A 175 2.91 -9.98 -2.97
CA LEU A 175 2.70 -9.09 -4.12
C LEU A 175 1.48 -8.14 -3.97
N SER A 176 0.47 -8.54 -3.21
CA SER A 176 -0.74 -7.76 -2.94
C SER A 176 -1.45 -8.32 -1.72
N HIS A 177 -2.04 -7.47 -0.89
CA HIS A 177 -2.97 -7.88 0.16
C HIS A 177 -4.44 -7.86 -0.33
N HIS A 178 -4.87 -6.82 -1.07
CA HIS A 178 -6.27 -6.66 -1.47
C HIS A 178 -6.55 -6.01 -2.83
N HIS A 179 -5.63 -5.24 -3.43
CA HIS A 179 -5.88 -4.63 -4.75
C HIS A 179 -5.81 -5.66 -5.90
N GLY A 180 -5.21 -6.82 -5.65
CA GLY A 180 -4.96 -7.84 -6.66
C GLY A 180 -3.76 -7.49 -7.54
N VAL A 181 -3.64 -8.18 -8.67
CA VAL A 181 -2.48 -8.08 -9.56
C VAL A 181 -2.73 -7.13 -10.74
N GLY A 182 -3.85 -7.33 -11.45
CA GLY A 182 -4.17 -6.58 -12.67
C GLY A 182 -3.07 -6.68 -13.73
N LEU A 183 -2.94 -5.67 -14.58
CA LEU A 183 -1.82 -5.57 -15.54
C LEU A 183 -0.53 -5.14 -14.87
N ASN A 184 -0.62 -4.14 -13.99
CA ASN A 184 0.54 -3.50 -13.39
C ASN A 184 1.45 -4.54 -12.70
N ARG A 185 0.91 -5.40 -11.85
CA ARG A 185 1.72 -6.36 -11.09
C ARG A 185 1.93 -7.69 -11.82
N SER A 186 1.37 -7.88 -13.02
CA SER A 186 1.42 -9.18 -13.73
C SER A 186 2.85 -9.67 -13.97
N ARG A 187 3.79 -8.75 -14.21
CA ARG A 187 5.20 -9.05 -14.46
C ARG A 187 5.93 -9.69 -13.26
N PHE A 188 5.41 -9.53 -12.04
CA PHE A 188 6.01 -10.04 -10.80
C PHE A 188 5.34 -11.30 -10.28
N VAL A 189 4.27 -11.79 -10.93
CA VAL A 189 3.55 -12.98 -10.46
C VAL A 189 4.44 -14.22 -10.49
N GLY A 190 5.32 -14.33 -11.49
CA GLY A 190 6.31 -15.40 -11.56
C GLY A 190 7.24 -15.41 -10.35
N ASP A 191 7.73 -14.23 -9.94
CA ASP A 191 8.60 -14.08 -8.77
C ASP A 191 7.84 -14.44 -7.47
N ALA A 192 6.58 -14.03 -7.36
CA ALA A 192 5.76 -14.24 -6.17
C ALA A 192 5.27 -15.70 -6.00
N LEU A 193 4.90 -16.38 -7.10
CA LEU A 193 4.34 -17.73 -7.07
C LEU A 193 5.39 -18.83 -7.34
N GLY A 194 6.51 -18.49 -7.97
CA GLY A 194 7.47 -19.47 -8.47
C GLY A 194 6.79 -20.53 -9.34
N GLY A 195 7.09 -21.80 -9.09
CA GLY A 195 6.52 -22.92 -9.84
C GLY A 195 4.99 -23.06 -9.75
N ALA A 196 4.32 -22.43 -8.76
CA ALA A 196 2.86 -22.49 -8.66
C ALA A 196 2.14 -21.76 -9.80
N LEU A 197 2.83 -20.89 -10.54
CA LEU A 197 2.26 -20.23 -11.73
C LEU A 197 1.82 -21.23 -12.81
N GLU A 198 2.51 -22.36 -12.95
CA GLU A 198 2.15 -23.41 -13.93
C GLU A 198 0.82 -24.09 -13.59
N VAL A 199 0.49 -24.20 -12.30
CA VAL A 199 -0.80 -24.70 -11.84
C VAL A 199 -1.91 -23.72 -12.23
N PHE A 200 -1.69 -22.42 -12.01
CA PHE A 200 -2.63 -21.37 -12.43
C PHE A 200 -2.86 -21.38 -13.95
N ALA A 201 -1.80 -21.53 -14.74
CA ALA A 201 -1.90 -21.65 -16.19
C ALA A 201 -2.71 -22.88 -16.61
N SER A 202 -2.46 -24.03 -15.99
CA SER A 202 -3.18 -25.28 -16.29
C SER A 202 -4.68 -25.16 -16.00
N VAL A 203 -5.05 -24.52 -14.89
CA VAL A 203 -6.46 -24.25 -14.56
C VAL A 203 -7.09 -23.27 -15.56
N LYS A 204 -6.36 -22.21 -15.93
CA LYS A 204 -6.82 -21.23 -16.92
C LYS A 204 -7.10 -21.87 -18.28
N ASP A 205 -6.20 -22.72 -18.77
CA ASP A 205 -6.34 -23.38 -20.06
C ASP A 205 -7.50 -24.40 -20.08
N ALA A 206 -7.73 -25.09 -18.95
CA ALA A 206 -8.85 -26.01 -18.81
C ALA A 206 -10.21 -25.30 -18.80
N LEU A 207 -10.31 -24.14 -18.14
CA LEU A 207 -11.55 -23.39 -18.01
C LEU A 207 -11.82 -22.42 -19.17
N ASP A 208 -10.79 -21.89 -19.80
CA ASP A 208 -10.87 -20.92 -20.89
C ASP A 208 -9.90 -21.27 -22.03
N PRO A 209 -10.14 -22.39 -22.75
CA PRO A 209 -9.26 -22.87 -23.82
C PRO A 209 -9.17 -21.90 -25.01
N GLN A 210 -10.10 -20.94 -25.12
CA GLN A 210 -10.03 -19.91 -26.16
C GLN A 210 -9.31 -18.65 -25.69
N GLY A 211 -9.02 -18.52 -24.40
CA GLY A 211 -8.29 -17.39 -23.80
C GLY A 211 -9.08 -16.07 -23.80
N ILE A 212 -10.41 -16.11 -23.89
CA ILE A 212 -11.24 -14.90 -24.08
C ILE A 212 -11.57 -14.18 -22.76
N LEU A 213 -11.41 -14.83 -21.62
CA LEU A 213 -11.73 -14.25 -20.31
C LEU A 213 -10.54 -13.41 -19.80
N ASN A 214 -10.60 -12.11 -20.08
CA ASN A 214 -9.66 -11.08 -19.60
C ASN A 214 -8.17 -11.39 -19.88
N PRO A 215 -7.77 -11.46 -21.17
CA PRO A 215 -6.43 -11.90 -21.56
C PRO A 215 -5.30 -10.98 -21.08
N GLY A 216 -4.15 -11.59 -20.79
CA GLY A 216 -2.88 -10.92 -20.47
C GLY A 216 -2.70 -10.50 -19.01
N LYS A 217 -3.48 -11.06 -18.07
CA LYS A 217 -3.43 -10.73 -16.64
C LYS A 217 -2.78 -11.89 -15.87
N LEU A 218 -2.42 -11.64 -14.61
CA LEU A 218 -1.84 -12.65 -13.70
C LEU A 218 -0.50 -13.24 -14.19
N GLY A 219 0.22 -12.55 -15.07
CA GLY A 219 1.46 -13.07 -15.65
C GLY A 219 1.27 -14.31 -16.54
N LEU A 220 0.02 -14.60 -16.95
CA LEU A 220 -0.29 -15.74 -17.80
C LEU A 220 -0.07 -15.41 -19.29
N ALA A 221 0.35 -16.43 -20.05
CA ALA A 221 0.49 -16.31 -21.49
C ALA A 221 -0.86 -15.94 -22.15
N SER A 222 -0.80 -15.10 -23.19
CA SER A 222 -1.96 -14.66 -23.94
C SER A 222 -1.75 -14.95 -25.42
N ARG A 223 -2.71 -15.65 -26.04
CA ARG A 223 -2.71 -15.93 -27.48
C ARG A 223 -2.92 -14.67 -28.34
N PHE A 224 -3.35 -13.57 -27.71
CA PHE A 224 -3.53 -12.26 -28.36
C PHE A 224 -2.26 -11.41 -28.30
N GLY A 225 -1.14 -11.98 -27.87
CA GLY A 225 0.12 -11.28 -27.66
C GLY A 225 0.30 -10.78 -26.22
N PRO A 226 1.49 -10.27 -25.89
CA PRO A 226 1.78 -9.72 -24.57
C PRO A 226 0.95 -8.45 -24.33
N PRO A 227 0.48 -8.21 -23.10
CA PRO A 227 -0.17 -6.94 -22.77
C PRO A 227 0.83 -5.79 -22.86
N GLN A 228 0.36 -4.60 -23.24
CA GLN A 228 1.08 -3.37 -22.94
C GLN A 228 0.98 -3.16 -21.43
N LEU A 229 2.13 -3.12 -20.76
CA LEU A 229 2.21 -2.83 -19.35
C LEU A 229 2.11 -1.31 -19.17
N PRO A 230 1.32 -0.83 -18.18
CA PRO A 230 1.39 0.56 -17.77
C PRO A 230 2.81 0.88 -17.30
#